data_AF-A0A5M8NVP9-F1
#
_entry.id   AF-A0A5M8NVP9-F1
#
_cell.length_a   1.000
_cell.length_b   1.000
_cell.length_c   1.000
_cell.angle_alpha   90.00
_cell.angle_beta   90.00
_cell.angle_gamma   90.00
#
_symmetry.space_group_name_H-M   'P 1'
#
loop_
_entity.id
_entity.type
_entity.pdbx_description
1 polymer ?
#
loop_
_entity_poly.entity_id
_entity_poly.type
_entity_poly.pdbx_seq_one_letter_code
_entity_poly.pdbx_strand_id
1 'polypeptide(L)'
;MGCVTVTYNAPLKKYLMCVTDGGNTCSKMNTYMLESESLTGEWKLITYMKSFGEQAYFVNIPAKFISKDGQTMWLMYSGNFAPNWNGEQIKSNPVGSHYGLVIQKIQLVANILLNPQKHHK
;
A
#
# COMPACT_ATOMS: atom_id res chain seq x y z
N MET A 1 -6.34 7.57 -12.71
CA MET A 1 -5.22 6.81 -12.09
C MET A 1 -4.14 7.81 -11.73
N GLY A 2 -3.63 7.74 -10.49
CA GLY A 2 -2.65 8.68 -9.96
C GLY A 2 -1.22 8.15 -10.04
N CYS A 3 -0.46 8.31 -8.95
CA CYS A 3 0.93 7.88 -8.87
C CYS A 3 1.06 6.35 -8.82
N VAL A 4 2.08 5.83 -9.51
CA VAL A 4 2.48 4.42 -9.50
C VAL A 4 3.96 4.33 -9.15
N THR A 5 4.31 3.40 -8.26
CA THR A 5 5.71 3.04 -7.98
C THR A 5 5.86 1.53 -8.05
N VAL A 6 7.03 1.06 -8.49
CA VAL A 6 7.36 -0.37 -8.55
C VAL A 6 8.70 -0.60 -7.87
N THR A 7 8.80 -1.65 -7.07
CA THR A 7 10.02 -2.04 -6.38
C THR A 7 10.23 -3.54 -6.50
N TYR A 8 11.46 -3.96 -6.77
CA TYR A 8 11.82 -5.38 -6.77
C TYR A 8 12.16 -5.87 -5.36
N ASN A 9 11.42 -6.87 -4.88
CA ASN A 9 11.68 -7.62 -3.65
C ASN A 9 12.56 -8.83 -3.99
N ALA A 10 13.88 -8.67 -3.85
CA ALA A 10 14.85 -9.69 -4.24
C ALA A 10 14.72 -11.03 -3.49
N PRO A 11 14.47 -11.06 -2.16
CA PRO A 11 14.24 -12.32 -1.44
C PRO A 11 13.07 -13.14 -2.00
N LEU A 12 11.95 -12.48 -2.35
CA LEU A 12 10.77 -13.17 -2.89
C LEU A 12 10.81 -13.34 -4.42
N LYS A 13 11.75 -12.67 -5.10
CA LYS A 13 11.83 -12.58 -6.57
C LYS A 13 10.52 -12.08 -7.19
N LYS A 14 9.93 -11.05 -6.57
CA LYS A 14 8.69 -10.43 -7.03
C LYS A 14 8.87 -8.93 -7.20
N TYR A 15 8.18 -8.34 -8.16
CA TYR A 15 7.93 -6.92 -8.22
C TYR A 15 6.70 -6.59 -7.39
N LEU A 16 6.80 -5.54 -6.57
CA LEU A 16 5.70 -4.97 -5.80
C LEU A 16 5.36 -3.61 -6.40
N MET A 17 4.12 -3.41 -6.80
CA MET A 17 3.62 -2.14 -7.32
C MET A 17 2.70 -1.50 -6.29
N CYS A 18 2.93 -0.24 -5.96
CA CYS A 18 1.97 0.59 -5.23
C CYS A 18 1.28 1.52 -6.22
N VAL A 19 -0.05 1.56 -6.18
CA VAL A 19 -0.84 2.49 -6.97
C VAL A 19 -1.75 3.29 -6.05
N THR A 20 -1.74 4.60 -6.22
CA THR A 20 -2.72 5.51 -5.62
C THR A 20 -3.71 5.93 -6.70
N ASP A 21 -5.01 5.77 -6.47
CA ASP A 21 -6.05 6.24 -7.38
C ASP A 21 -6.30 7.75 -7.20
N GLY A 22 -5.28 8.54 -7.53
CA GLY A 22 -5.37 9.99 -7.51
C GLY A 22 -6.51 10.51 -8.38
N GLY A 23 -7.51 11.11 -7.73
CA GLY A 23 -8.55 11.96 -8.32
C GLY A 23 -8.12 13.42 -8.29
N ASN A 24 -8.94 14.30 -7.69
CA ASN A 24 -8.50 15.65 -7.35
C ASN A 24 -7.61 15.60 -6.09
N THR A 25 -6.69 16.55 -5.93
CA THR A 25 -5.75 16.60 -4.80
C THR A 25 -6.43 16.82 -3.44
N CYS A 26 -7.76 16.96 -3.43
CA CYS A 26 -8.58 17.35 -2.29
C CYS A 26 -9.44 16.20 -1.74
N SER A 27 -9.69 15.14 -2.51
CA SER A 27 -10.56 14.03 -2.10
C SER A 27 -9.77 12.95 -1.36
N LYS A 28 -10.49 12.04 -0.70
CA LYS A 28 -9.86 10.82 -0.19
C LYS A 28 -9.29 9.98 -1.34
N MET A 29 -8.14 9.35 -1.11
CA MET A 29 -7.45 8.50 -2.08
C MET A 29 -7.32 7.08 -1.56
N ASN A 30 -7.52 6.11 -2.43
CA ASN A 30 -7.27 4.70 -2.18
C ASN A 30 -5.87 4.33 -2.66
N THR A 31 -5.29 3.33 -2.00
CA THR A 31 -4.03 2.75 -2.41
C THR A 31 -4.22 1.25 -2.57
N TYR A 32 -3.65 0.67 -3.62
CA TYR A 32 -3.61 -0.78 -3.78
C TYR A 32 -2.21 -1.24 -4.12
N MET A 33 -1.90 -2.46 -3.67
CA MET A 33 -0.63 -3.12 -3.92
C MET A 33 -0.82 -4.33 -4.80
N LEU A 34 0.04 -4.46 -5.81
CA LEU A 34 0.07 -5.59 -6.73
C LEU A 34 1.42 -6.29 -6.68
N GLU A 35 1.45 -7.57 -7.01
CA GLU A 35 2.68 -8.31 -7.27
C GLU A 35 2.76 -8.89 -8.68
N SER A 36 3.97 -9.06 -9.18
CA SER A 36 4.26 -9.84 -10.39
C SER A 36 5.63 -10.52 -10.33
N GLU A 37 5.81 -11.57 -11.12
CA GLU A 37 7.12 -12.21 -11.36
C GLU A 37 7.94 -11.45 -12.41
N SER A 38 7.29 -10.64 -13.24
CA SER A 38 7.91 -9.84 -14.30
C SER A 38 7.35 -8.43 -14.32
N LEU A 39 8.19 -7.44 -14.59
CA LEU A 39 7.77 -6.04 -14.68
C LEU A 39 6.67 -5.83 -15.75
N THR A 40 6.71 -6.61 -16.82
CA THR A 40 5.77 -6.55 -17.95
C THR A 40 4.74 -7.69 -17.93
N GLY A 41 4.69 -8.47 -16.85
CA GLY A 41 3.81 -9.62 -16.72
C GLY A 41 2.42 -9.28 -16.19
N GLU A 42 1.67 -10.33 -15.87
CA GLU A 42 0.40 -10.20 -15.16
C GLU A 42 0.61 -9.72 -13.73
N TRP A 43 -0.27 -8.85 -13.27
CA TRP A 43 -0.23 -8.29 -11.92
C TRP A 43 -1.39 -8.85 -11.09
N LYS A 44 -1.07 -9.35 -9.90
CA LYS A 44 -2.05 -9.90 -8.96
C LYS A 44 -2.24 -8.94 -7.79
N LEU A 45 -3.48 -8.73 -7.38
CA LEU A 45 -3.79 -7.89 -6.23
C LEU A 45 -3.31 -8.56 -4.94
N ILE A 46 -2.47 -7.85 -4.19
CA ILE A 46 -2.08 -8.24 -2.83
C ILE A 46 -3.12 -7.70 -1.84
N THR A 47 -3.38 -6.39 -1.90
CA THR A 47 -4.32 -5.73 -1.00
C THR A 47 -4.88 -4.44 -1.61
N TYR A 48 -6.11 -4.12 -1.25
CA TYR A 48 -6.76 -2.85 -1.54
C TYR A 48 -7.01 -2.11 -0.23
N MET A 49 -6.41 -0.93 -0.08
CA MET A 49 -6.47 -0.09 1.11
C MET A 49 -7.33 1.14 0.81
N LYS A 50 -8.61 1.03 1.15
CA LYS A 50 -9.57 2.13 1.00
C LYS A 50 -9.18 3.31 1.88
N SER A 51 -9.06 4.51 1.31
CA SER A 51 -8.75 5.75 2.04
C SER A 51 -7.48 5.66 2.91
N PHE A 52 -6.44 4.95 2.44
CA PHE A 52 -5.17 4.83 3.17
C PHE A 52 -4.44 6.17 3.28
N GLY A 53 -4.03 6.54 4.50
CA GLY A 53 -3.52 7.88 4.83
C GLY A 53 -4.53 9.01 4.57
N GLU A 54 -5.78 8.64 4.26
CA GLU A 54 -6.89 9.37 3.67
C GLU A 54 -6.59 10.22 2.43
N GLN A 55 -5.40 10.81 2.28
CA GLN A 55 -4.91 11.49 1.08
C GLN A 55 -3.45 11.11 0.80
N ALA A 56 -3.04 9.87 1.09
CA ALA A 56 -1.69 9.42 0.81
C ALA A 56 -1.39 9.50 -0.69
N TYR A 57 -0.24 10.08 -1.03
CA TYR A 57 0.30 10.19 -2.39
C TYR A 57 1.80 9.83 -2.38
N PHE A 58 2.34 9.48 -3.56
CA PHE A 58 3.70 8.94 -3.71
C PHE A 58 4.00 7.72 -2.83
N VAL A 59 3.02 6.83 -2.66
CA VAL A 59 3.22 5.59 -1.90
C VAL A 59 4.29 4.73 -2.56
N ASN A 60 5.31 4.35 -1.80
CA ASN A 60 6.47 3.60 -2.29
C ASN A 60 7.08 2.70 -1.21
N ILE A 61 7.88 1.71 -1.65
CA ILE A 61 8.60 0.77 -0.78
C ILE A 61 10.07 0.80 -1.19
N PRO A 62 10.97 1.48 -0.48
CA PRO A 62 12.37 1.49 -0.90
C PRO A 62 13.03 0.13 -0.68
N ALA A 63 13.59 -0.46 -1.75
CA ALA A 63 14.19 -1.80 -1.72
C ALA A 63 15.25 -2.00 -0.62
N LYS A 64 15.99 -0.94 -0.27
CA LYS A 64 17.04 -0.95 0.76
C LYS A 64 16.53 -1.36 2.15
N PHE A 65 15.24 -1.15 2.43
CA PHE A 65 14.65 -1.45 3.73
C PHE A 65 13.69 -2.64 3.71
N ILE A 66 13.84 -3.52 2.72
CA ILE A 66 13.19 -4.83 2.73
C ILE A 66 14.03 -5.78 3.60
N SER A 67 13.37 -6.51 4.49
CA SER A 67 13.98 -7.52 5.35
C SER A 67 14.60 -8.68 4.56
N LYS A 68 15.48 -9.44 5.20
CA LYS A 68 16.22 -10.54 4.55
C LYS A 68 15.32 -11.64 3.97
N ASP A 69 14.16 -11.85 4.58
CA ASP A 69 13.16 -12.83 4.10
C ASP A 69 12.13 -12.21 3.13
N GLY A 70 12.22 -10.90 2.90
CA GLY A 70 11.32 -10.17 2.00
C GLY A 70 9.93 -9.90 2.56
N GLN A 71 9.62 -10.30 3.79
CA GLN A 71 8.25 -10.24 4.28
C GLN A 71 7.95 -8.95 5.06
N THR A 72 8.92 -8.40 5.78
CA THR A 72 8.82 -7.09 6.44
C THR A 72 9.44 -5.99 5.57
N MET A 73 8.80 -4.83 5.48
CA MET A 73 9.31 -3.68 4.72
C MET A 73 8.79 -2.34 5.28
N TRP A 74 9.30 -1.23 4.76
CA TRP A 74 8.82 0.11 5.10
C TRP A 74 8.02 0.69 3.93
N LEU A 75 6.77 1.05 4.21
CA LEU A 75 5.89 1.77 3.30
C LEU A 75 6.05 3.26 3.57
N MET A 76 6.48 4.01 2.56
CA MET A 76 6.71 5.45 2.65
C MET A 76 5.73 6.19 1.76
N TYR A 77 5.26 7.34 2.24
CA TYR A 77 4.37 8.23 1.49
C TYR A 77 4.38 9.62 2.12
N SER A 78 3.78 10.57 1.42
CA SER A 78 3.29 11.84 2.00
C SER A 78 1.77 11.88 1.86
N GLY A 79 1.08 12.75 2.58
CA GLY A 79 -0.35 12.97 2.38
C GLY A 79 -0.67 14.44 2.22
N ASN A 80 -1.66 14.81 1.40
CA ASN A 80 -1.98 16.23 1.23
C ASN A 80 -2.48 16.85 2.53
N PHE A 81 -3.21 16.08 3.34
CA PHE A 81 -3.75 16.49 4.64
C PHE A 81 -4.32 17.91 4.56
N ALA A 82 -5.18 18.15 3.58
CA ALA A 82 -5.81 19.43 3.34
C ALA A 82 -7.21 19.42 3.97
N PRO A 83 -7.34 19.66 5.30
CA PRO A 83 -8.63 19.61 5.96
C PRO A 83 -9.57 20.67 5.39
N ASN A 84 -10.84 20.31 5.23
CA ASN A 84 -11.91 21.19 4.78
C ASN A 84 -11.84 21.63 3.31
N TRP A 85 -10.88 21.15 2.52
CA TRP A 85 -10.95 21.30 1.06
C TRP A 85 -12.13 20.46 0.54
N ASN A 86 -13.03 21.08 -0.21
CA ASN A 86 -14.28 20.45 -0.68
C ASN A 86 -15.16 19.83 0.43
N GLY A 87 -15.04 20.32 1.68
CA GLY A 87 -15.78 19.76 2.82
C GLY A 87 -15.27 18.40 3.31
N GLU A 88 -14.10 17.96 2.83
CA GLU A 88 -13.51 16.69 3.25
C GLU A 88 -12.98 16.76 4.69
N GLN A 89 -13.37 15.77 5.49
CA GLN A 89 -12.81 15.55 6.82
C GLN A 89 -11.74 14.47 6.76
N ILE A 90 -10.50 14.89 6.97
CA ILE A 90 -9.31 14.05 6.89
C ILE A 90 -8.86 13.63 8.29
N LYS A 91 -8.59 12.33 8.45
CA LYS A 91 -8.04 11.70 9.64
C LYS A 91 -6.64 11.17 9.36
N SER A 92 -5.80 11.22 10.38
CA SER A 92 -4.50 10.53 10.37
C SER A 92 -4.74 9.02 10.55
N ASN A 93 -4.96 8.31 9.44
CA ASN A 93 -5.20 6.87 9.42
C ASN A 93 -4.38 6.19 8.33
N PRO A 94 -3.27 5.50 8.65
CA PRO A 94 -2.82 5.13 9.99
C PRO A 94 -2.33 6.31 10.84
N VAL A 95 -2.25 6.12 12.15
CA VAL A 95 -1.75 7.15 13.07
C VAL A 95 -0.36 7.63 12.63
N GLY A 96 -0.16 8.95 12.66
CA GLY A 96 1.08 9.60 12.24
C GLY A 96 1.13 9.96 10.76
N SER A 97 0.08 9.67 9.97
CA SER A 97 -0.10 10.22 8.62
C SER A 97 -0.24 11.74 8.67
N HIS A 98 0.51 12.47 7.83
CA HIS A 98 0.46 13.93 7.70
C HIS A 98 1.12 14.40 6.38
N TYR A 99 1.12 15.71 6.13
CA TYR A 99 1.92 16.32 5.06
C TYR A 99 3.40 16.35 5.44
N GLY A 100 4.16 15.37 4.94
CA GLY A 100 5.54 15.11 5.33
C GLY A 100 5.95 13.69 4.95
N LEU A 101 7.18 13.29 5.29
CA LEU A 101 7.60 11.91 5.10
C LEU A 101 6.97 11.03 6.20
N VAL A 102 5.99 10.23 5.81
CA VAL A 102 5.37 9.21 6.66
C VAL A 102 6.03 7.86 6.36
N ILE A 103 6.36 7.13 7.42
CA ILE A 103 7.05 5.84 7.34
C ILE A 103 6.26 4.83 8.19
N GLN A 104 5.72 3.80 7.56
CA GLN A 104 4.95 2.74 8.22
C GLN A 104 5.63 1.39 8.02
N LYS A 105 5.85 0.65 9.11
CA LYS A 105 6.36 -0.72 9.01
C LYS A 105 5.20 -1.63 8.60
N ILE A 106 5.38 -2.37 7.51
CA ILE A 106 4.37 -3.30 7.01
C ILE A 106 4.94 -4.72 6.93
N GLN A 107 4.04 -5.69 6.90
CA GLN A 107 4.34 -7.11 6.85
C GLN A 107 3.43 -7.77 5.82
N LEU A 108 3.99 -8.51 4.88
CA LEU A 108 3.24 -9.45 4.07
C LEU A 108 2.80 -10.62 4.96
N VAL A 109 1.51 -10.91 4.93
CA VAL A 109 0.91 -12.03 5.67
C VAL A 109 0.38 -13.05 4.68
N ALA A 110 0.62 -14.33 4.96
CA ALA A 110 0.01 -15.39 4.17
C ALA A 110 -1.51 -15.27 4.26
N ASN A 111 -2.18 -15.48 3.13
CA ASN A 111 -3.64 -15.52 3.10
C ASN A 111 -4.10 -16.85 3.72
N ILE A 112 -4.19 -16.90 5.05
CA ILE A 112 -4.74 -18.05 5.78
C ILE A 112 -6.26 -17.93 5.67
N LEU A 113 -6.80 -18.21 4.48
CA LEU A 113 -8.22 -18.56 4.44
C LEU A 113 -8.36 -19.87 5.20
N LEU A 114 -9.02 -19.74 6.35
CA LEU A 114 -9.52 -20.80 7.23
C LEU A 114 -9.98 -21.98 6.38
N ASN A 115 -9.26 -23.11 6.46
CA ASN A 115 -9.84 -24.40 6.10
C ASN A 115 -11.14 -24.52 6.91
N PRO A 116 -12.34 -24.52 6.29
CA PRO A 116 -13.51 -24.92 7.03
C PRO A 116 -13.22 -26.37 7.43
N GLN A 117 -13.07 -26.60 8.74
CA GLN A 117 -12.95 -27.93 9.30
C GLN A 117 -14.03 -28.78 8.62
N LYS A 118 -13.62 -29.78 7.85
CA LYS A 118 -14.52 -30.84 7.39
C LYS A 118 -15.13 -31.42 8.65
N HIS A 119 -16.36 -31.03 8.97
CA HIS A 119 -17.14 -31.72 9.98
C HIS A 119 -17.42 -33.12 9.43
N HIS A 120 -16.56 -34.06 9.82
CA HIS A 120 -16.90 -35.47 9.83
C HIS A 120 -17.88 -35.69 10.98
N LYS A 121 -19.17 -35.75 10.65
CA LYS A 121 -20.11 -36.83 10.98
C LYS A 121 -21.53 -36.38 10.65
#